data_AF-A0A952P025-F1
#
_entry.id   AF-A0A952P025-F1
#
_cell.length_a   1.000
_cell.length_b   1.000
_cell.length_c   1.000
_cell.angle_alpha   90.00
_cell.angle_beta   90.00
_cell.angle_gamma   90.00
#
_symmetry.space_group_name_H-M   'P 1'
#
loop_
_entity.id
_entity.type
_entity.pdbx_description
1 polymer ?
#
loop_
_entity_poly.entity_id
_entity_poly.type
_entity_poly.pdbx_seq_one_letter_code
_entity_poly.pdbx_strand_id
1 'polypeptide(L)'
;MRIKTILREFVPLLLVILLVMTFFRVIPDRKIAATCAGLLFVLVPLALMVLRWKEGGPGFSRGPRTLWWTGVLQFWLLFALPILGARLLFWETAFEEFTFFGQSGADWHRYSSKSYMLMLLLILASHGWAWAQMTAAQKQKAS
;
A
#
# COMPACT_ATOMS: atom_id res chain seq x y z
N MET A 1 6.65 -15.31 15.70
CA MET A 1 6.52 -14.48 14.48
C MET A 1 7.81 -14.51 13.69
N ARG A 2 7.82 -14.89 12.42
CA ARG A 2 9.07 -14.91 11.64
C ARG A 2 9.30 -13.49 11.11
N ILE A 3 10.38 -12.83 11.53
CA ILE A 3 10.89 -11.56 10.95
C ILE A 3 10.84 -11.57 9.42
N LYS A 4 11.08 -12.74 8.82
CA LYS A 4 10.94 -13.00 7.38
C LYS A 4 9.60 -12.56 6.79
N THR A 5 8.48 -12.76 7.48
CA THR A 5 7.14 -12.37 7.01
C THR A 5 6.97 -10.86 7.00
N ILE A 6 7.43 -10.17 8.05
CA ILE A 6 7.41 -8.70 8.11
C ILE A 6 8.26 -8.14 6.98
N LEU A 7 9.50 -8.61 6.84
CA LEU A 7 10.39 -8.12 5.78
C LEU A 7 9.82 -8.36 4.39
N ARG A 8 9.26 -9.55 4.13
CA ARG A 8 8.63 -9.89 2.84
C ARG A 8 7.46 -8.98 2.48
N GLU A 9 6.71 -8.47 3.46
CA GLU A 9 5.58 -7.58 3.21
C GLU A 9 5.96 -6.10 3.22
N PHE A 10 6.90 -5.71 4.07
CA PHE A 10 7.25 -4.32 4.30
C PHE A 10 8.31 -3.79 3.33
N VAL A 11 9.34 -4.59 3.04
CA VAL A 11 10.45 -4.20 2.18
C VAL A 11 9.97 -3.86 0.76
N PRO A 12 9.12 -4.66 0.09
CA PRO A 12 8.64 -4.30 -1.25
C PRO A 12 7.92 -2.95 -1.27
N LEU A 13 7.14 -2.65 -0.24
CA LEU A 13 6.45 -1.36 -0.14
C LEU A 13 7.44 -0.20 0.01
N LEU A 14 8.44 -0.33 0.89
CA LEU A 14 9.49 0.70 1.00
C LEU A 14 10.29 0.87 -0.31
N LEU A 15 10.57 -0.23 -1.02
CA LEU A 15 11.25 -0.19 -2.31
C LEU A 15 10.45 0.52 -3.40
N VAL A 16 9.11 0.47 -3.35
CA VAL A 16 8.27 1.24 -4.29
C VAL A 16 8.60 2.73 -4.21
N ILE A 17 8.81 3.30 -3.02
CA ILE A 17 9.17 4.72 -2.87
C ILE A 17 10.47 5.04 -3.62
N LEU A 18 11.51 4.23 -3.42
CA LEU A 18 12.82 4.41 -4.07
C LEU A 18 12.73 4.25 -5.59
N LEU A 19 11.95 3.29 -6.07
CA LEU A 19 11.74 3.06 -7.50
C LEU A 19 10.98 4.23 -8.15
N VAL A 20 9.94 4.74 -7.49
CA VAL A 20 9.18 5.90 -7.97
C VAL A 20 10.08 7.13 -8.08
N MET A 21 10.90 7.40 -7.05
CA MET A 21 11.89 8.50 -7.12
C MET A 21 12.86 8.32 -8.29
N THR A 22 13.26 7.08 -8.57
CA THR A 22 14.15 6.76 -9.70
C THR A 22 13.45 6.97 -11.05
N PHE A 23 12.18 6.57 -11.19
CA PHE A 23 11.40 6.81 -12.41
C PHE A 23 11.30 8.29 -12.74
N PHE A 24 10.95 9.13 -11.76
CA PHE A 24 10.89 10.58 -11.97
C PHE A 24 12.27 11.24 -12.16
N ARG A 25 13.37 10.54 -11.86
CA ARG A 25 14.72 11.03 -12.13
C ARG A 25 15.20 10.65 -13.54
N VAL A 26 14.88 9.45 -14.00
CA VAL A 26 15.48 8.85 -15.20
C VAL A 26 14.59 8.97 -16.43
N ILE A 27 13.26 8.93 -16.26
CA ILE A 27 12.31 8.99 -17.38
C ILE A 27 11.98 10.46 -17.67
N PRO A 28 12.33 11.00 -18.86
CA PRO A 28 12.09 12.41 -19.18
C PRO A 28 10.60 12.74 -19.28
N ASP A 29 9.82 11.82 -19.83
CA ASP A 29 8.37 11.97 -19.95
C ASP A 29 7.69 11.70 -18.60
N ARG A 30 7.14 12.77 -18.00
CA ARG A 30 6.43 12.74 -16.72
C ARG A 30 5.17 11.87 -16.77
N LYS A 31 4.49 11.77 -17.91
CA LYS A 31 3.27 10.95 -18.07
C LYS A 31 3.64 9.46 -18.00
N ILE A 32 4.72 9.07 -18.67
CA ILE A 32 5.24 7.69 -18.62
C ILE A 32 5.74 7.36 -17.22
N ALA A 33 6.54 8.24 -16.60
CA ALA A 33 7.03 8.06 -15.23
C ALA A 33 5.88 7.86 -14.22
N ALA A 34 4.85 8.71 -14.29
CA ALA A 34 3.68 8.64 -13.41
C ALA A 34 2.89 7.34 -13.62
N THR A 35 2.79 6.86 -14.85
CA THR A 35 2.13 5.58 -15.18
C THR A 35 2.90 4.40 -14.61
N CYS A 36 4.21 4.37 -14.80
CA CYS A 36 5.07 3.34 -14.21
C CYS A 36 4.99 3.34 -12.67
N ALA A 37 4.97 4.52 -12.05
CA ALA A 37 4.78 4.67 -10.61
C ALA A 37 3.41 4.16 -10.15
N GLY A 38 2.33 4.53 -10.84
CA GLY A 38 0.98 4.06 -10.57
C GLY A 38 0.86 2.54 -10.69
N LEU A 39 1.49 1.94 -11.70
CA LEU A 39 1.56 0.48 -11.85
C LEU A 39 2.25 -0.19 -10.64
N LEU A 40 3.34 0.37 -10.12
CA LEU A 40 3.97 -0.17 -8.91
C LEU A 40 3.03 -0.10 -7.70
N PHE A 41 2.35 1.03 -7.50
CA PHE A 41 1.39 1.20 -6.39
C PHE A 41 0.15 0.32 -6.51
N VAL A 42 -0.17 -0.19 -7.70
CA VAL A 42 -1.28 -1.15 -7.90
C VAL A 42 -0.78 -2.60 -7.78
N LEU A 43 0.29 -2.95 -8.50
CA LEU A 43 0.74 -4.32 -8.65
C LEU A 43 1.45 -4.86 -7.40
N VAL A 44 2.23 -4.03 -6.70
CA VAL A 44 2.95 -4.49 -5.49
C VAL A 44 1.97 -4.83 -4.36
N PRO A 45 1.02 -3.94 -3.98
CA PRO A 45 0.01 -4.30 -2.99
C PRO A 45 -0.86 -5.47 -3.45
N LEU A 46 -1.20 -5.57 -4.73
CA LEU A 46 -1.94 -6.71 -5.27
C LEU A 46 -1.19 -8.03 -5.08
N ALA A 47 0.11 -8.07 -5.41
CA ALA A 47 0.94 -9.25 -5.20
C ALA A 47 0.98 -9.64 -3.72
N LEU A 48 1.11 -8.67 -2.81
CA LEU A 48 1.08 -8.93 -1.37
C LEU A 48 -0.28 -9.45 -0.91
N MET A 49 -1.39 -8.90 -1.42
CA MET A 49 -2.74 -9.40 -1.15
C MET A 49 -2.90 -10.85 -1.60
N VAL A 50 -2.43 -11.21 -2.79
CA VAL A 50 -2.47 -12.58 -3.31
C VAL A 50 -1.64 -13.53 -2.44
N LEU A 51 -0.43 -13.13 -2.06
CA LEU A 51 0.42 -13.94 -1.17
C LEU A 51 -0.23 -14.17 0.20
N ARG A 52 -0.76 -13.09 0.81
CA ARG A 52 -1.44 -13.15 2.10
C ARG A 52 -2.73 -13.98 2.02
N TRP A 53 -3.43 -13.92 0.90
CA TRP A 53 -4.61 -14.74 0.64
C TRP A 53 -4.26 -16.23 0.62
N LYS A 54 -3.14 -16.62 0.00
CA LYS A 54 -2.67 -18.03 0.02
C LYS A 54 -2.31 -18.52 1.42
N GLU A 55 -2.00 -17.63 2.35
CA GLU A 55 -1.69 -17.93 3.76
C GLU A 55 -2.94 -18.00 4.68
N GLY A 56 -4.14 -18.09 4.08
CA GLY A 56 -5.40 -18.37 4.79
C GLY A 56 -6.49 -17.33 4.59
N GLY A 57 -6.48 -16.57 3.49
CA GLY A 57 -7.54 -15.67 3.07
C GLY A 57 -7.71 -14.42 3.95
N PRO A 58 -8.72 -13.59 3.67
CA PRO A 58 -9.05 -12.42 4.45
C PRO A 58 -9.82 -12.88 5.68
N GLY A 59 -9.11 -13.02 6.80
CA GLY A 59 -9.76 -13.19 8.09
C GLY A 59 -10.35 -11.86 8.52
N PHE A 60 -11.58 -11.54 8.10
CA PHE A 60 -12.32 -10.32 8.48
C PHE A 60 -12.84 -10.34 9.93
N SER A 61 -12.46 -11.33 10.74
CA SER A 61 -12.67 -11.33 12.19
C SER A 61 -11.87 -10.22 12.87
N ARG A 62 -12.40 -9.62 13.95
CA ARG A 62 -11.68 -8.63 14.77
C ARG A 62 -10.31 -9.21 15.21
N GLY A 63 -9.22 -8.71 14.62
CA GLY A 63 -7.90 -9.25 14.88
C GLY A 63 -6.81 -8.64 14.00
N PRO A 64 -5.54 -9.04 14.21
CA PRO A 64 -4.38 -8.44 13.53
C PRO A 64 -4.48 -8.56 12.01
N ARG A 65 -5.03 -9.66 11.48
CA ARG A 65 -5.18 -9.88 10.05
C ARG A 65 -6.10 -8.84 9.39
N THR A 66 -7.16 -8.41 10.07
CA THR A 66 -8.09 -7.39 9.58
C THR A 66 -7.40 -6.04 9.41
N LEU A 67 -6.58 -5.60 10.37
CA LEU A 67 -5.84 -4.33 10.25
C LEU A 67 -4.95 -4.29 9.00
N TRP A 68 -4.30 -5.40 8.67
CA TRP A 68 -3.49 -5.51 7.46
C TRP A 68 -4.33 -5.32 6.20
N TRP A 69 -5.45 -6.05 6.09
CA TRP A 69 -6.34 -5.96 4.94
C TRP A 69 -6.98 -4.59 4.82
N THR A 70 -7.44 -3.99 5.93
CA THR A 70 -7.96 -2.63 5.95
C THR A 70 -6.93 -1.64 5.45
N GLY A 71 -5.69 -1.72 5.93
CA GLY A 71 -4.61 -0.82 5.52
C GLY A 71 -4.29 -0.92 4.03
N VAL A 72 -4.23 -2.13 3.49
CA VAL A 72 -3.91 -2.34 2.06
C VAL A 72 -5.09 -1.97 1.16
N LEU A 73 -6.30 -2.43 1.48
CA LEU A 73 -7.49 -2.17 0.67
C LEU A 73 -7.88 -0.69 0.64
N GLN A 74 -7.77 0.04 1.76
CA GLN A 74 -8.09 1.47 1.77
C GLN A 74 -7.17 2.25 0.83
N PHE A 75 -5.86 1.97 0.83
CA PHE A 75 -4.93 2.65 -0.06
C PHE A 75 -5.18 2.25 -1.51
N TRP A 76 -5.34 0.94 -1.74
CA TRP A 76 -5.45 0.39 -3.09
C TRP A 76 -6.73 0.84 -3.81
N LEU A 77 -7.87 0.78 -3.14
CA LEU A 77 -9.18 1.14 -3.71
C LEU A 77 -9.39 2.65 -3.78
N LEU A 78 -8.96 3.42 -2.78
CA LEU A 78 -9.27 4.85 -2.71
C LEU A 78 -8.23 5.72 -3.42
N PHE A 79 -6.99 5.24 -3.59
CA PHE A 79 -5.91 6.03 -4.16
C PHE A 79 -5.19 5.36 -5.32
N ALA A 80 -4.65 4.16 -5.15
CA ALA A 80 -3.81 3.54 -6.18
C ALA A 80 -4.58 3.31 -7.50
N LEU A 81 -5.74 2.65 -7.43
CA LEU A 81 -6.57 2.41 -8.61
C LEU A 81 -7.15 3.69 -9.21
N PRO A 82 -7.78 4.61 -8.43
CA PRO A 82 -8.33 5.83 -9.01
C PRO A 82 -7.28 6.74 -9.65
N ILE A 83 -6.10 6.89 -9.05
CA ILE A 83 -5.04 7.74 -9.59
C ILE A 83 -4.47 7.14 -10.88
N LEU A 84 -4.20 5.83 -10.91
CA LEU A 84 -3.75 5.19 -12.14
C LEU A 84 -4.84 5.23 -13.22
N GLY A 85 -6.08 4.94 -12.86
CA GLY A 85 -7.22 5.01 -13.77
C GLY A 85 -7.38 6.40 -14.38
N ALA A 86 -7.32 7.45 -13.56
CA ALA A 86 -7.35 8.83 -14.04
C ALA A 86 -6.18 9.15 -14.97
N ARG A 87 -4.96 8.70 -14.64
CA ARG A 87 -3.78 8.90 -15.50
C ARG A 87 -3.92 8.25 -16.88
N LEU A 88 -4.55 7.08 -16.94
CA LEU A 88 -4.78 6.35 -18.19
C LEU A 88 -5.94 6.93 -19.00
N LEU A 89 -7.03 7.35 -18.35
CA LEU A 89 -8.20 7.94 -19.01
C LEU A 89 -7.91 9.35 -19.54
N PHE A 90 -7.16 10.15 -18.78
CA PHE A 90 -6.81 11.54 -19.11
C PHE A 90 -5.33 11.64 -19.50
N TRP A 91 -4.92 10.81 -20.47
CA TRP A 91 -3.51 10.69 -20.88
C TRP A 91 -2.90 12.01 -21.37
N GLU A 92 -3.69 12.86 -22.03
CA GLU A 92 -3.16 14.12 -22.57
C GLU A 92 -3.05 15.23 -21.54
N THR A 93 -3.87 15.19 -20.49
CA THR A 93 -3.93 16.23 -19.46
C THR A 93 -2.75 16.14 -18.50
N ALA A 94 -2.16 17.28 -18.17
CA ALA A 94 -1.16 17.34 -17.11
C ALA A 94 -1.81 16.99 -15.77
N PHE A 95 -1.06 16.32 -14.89
CA PHE A 95 -1.61 15.89 -13.60
C PHE A 95 -2.01 17.08 -12.69
N GLU A 96 -1.35 18.23 -12.88
CA GLU A 96 -1.60 19.49 -12.15
C GLU A 96 -2.90 20.17 -12.58
N GLU A 97 -3.30 19.99 -13.82
CA GLU A 97 -4.52 20.56 -14.41
C GLU A 97 -5.75 19.69 -14.14
N PHE A 98 -5.53 18.48 -13.61
CA PHE A 98 -6.59 17.54 -13.34
C PHE A 98 -7.30 17.86 -12.03
N THR A 99 -8.62 17.95 -12.08
CA THR A 99 -9.47 18.00 -10.89
C THR A 99 -10.24 16.69 -10.78
N PHE A 100 -10.12 16.02 -9.63
CA PHE A 100 -10.81 14.77 -9.34
C PHE A 100 -11.61 14.94 -8.05
N PHE A 101 -12.92 14.69 -8.10
CA PHE A 101 -13.85 15.00 -7.00
C PHE A 101 -13.68 16.44 -6.44
N GLY A 102 -13.45 17.41 -7.33
CA GLY A 102 -13.29 18.82 -6.96
C GLY A 102 -11.95 19.18 -6.29
N GLN A 103 -10.99 18.26 -6.23
CA GLN A 103 -9.64 18.49 -5.68
C GLN A 103 -8.58 18.39 -6.77
N SER A 104 -7.49 19.13 -6.64
CA SER A 104 -6.39 19.11 -7.62
C SER A 104 -5.63 17.79 -7.60
N GLY A 105 -4.97 17.42 -8.69
CA GLY A 105 -4.08 16.25 -8.73
C GLY A 105 -2.99 16.31 -7.66
N ALA A 106 -2.44 17.51 -7.40
CA ALA A 106 -1.44 17.72 -6.33
C ALA A 106 -2.01 17.34 -4.95
N ASP A 107 -3.26 17.70 -4.66
CA ASP A 107 -3.93 17.31 -3.41
C ASP A 107 -4.12 15.80 -3.33
N TRP A 108 -4.55 15.16 -4.42
CA TRP A 108 -4.66 13.70 -4.51
C TRP A 108 -3.33 12.99 -4.27
N HIS A 109 -2.23 13.53 -4.80
CA HIS A 109 -0.89 13.00 -4.54
C HIS A 109 -0.49 13.18 -3.06
N ARG A 110 -0.82 14.32 -2.44
CA ARG A 110 -0.56 14.57 -1.02
C ARG A 110 -1.40 13.65 -0.12
N TYR A 111 -2.67 13.44 -0.44
CA TYR A 111 -3.56 12.54 0.32
C TYR A 111 -3.15 11.08 0.16
N SER A 112 -2.83 10.64 -1.06
CA SER A 112 -2.37 9.28 -1.32
C SER A 112 -1.06 8.98 -0.60
N SER A 113 -0.12 9.93 -0.53
CA SER A 113 1.12 9.78 0.26
C SER A 113 0.83 9.55 1.75
N LYS A 114 -0.12 10.29 2.33
CA LYS A 114 -0.54 10.10 3.73
C LYS A 114 -1.25 8.75 3.92
N SER A 115 -2.12 8.36 3.00
CA SER A 115 -2.80 7.07 3.01
C SER A 115 -1.82 5.90 2.87
N TYR A 116 -0.76 6.08 2.07
CA TYR A 116 0.32 5.10 1.92
C TYR A 116 1.09 4.92 3.23
N MET A 117 1.44 6.01 3.91
CA MET A 117 2.06 5.97 5.23
C MET A 117 1.14 5.30 6.26
N LEU A 118 -0.16 5.59 6.24
CA LEU A 118 -1.14 4.93 7.09
C LEU A 118 -1.21 3.42 6.82
N MET A 119 -1.21 3.00 5.55
CA MET A 119 -1.14 1.58 5.18
C MET A 119 0.08 0.90 5.81
N LEU A 120 1.27 1.51 5.67
CA LEU A 120 2.49 1.00 6.28
C LEU A 120 2.36 0.86 7.81
N LEU A 121 1.83 1.89 8.48
CA LEU A 121 1.62 1.84 9.92
C LEU A 121 0.65 0.73 10.34
N LEU A 122 -0.45 0.54 9.59
CA LEU A 122 -1.44 -0.51 9.87
C LEU A 122 -0.87 -1.92 9.64
N ILE A 123 0.00 -2.09 8.65
CA ILE A 123 0.73 -3.36 8.43
C ILE A 123 1.66 -3.64 9.62
N LEU A 124 2.45 -2.66 10.08
CA LEU A 124 3.30 -2.84 11.27
C LEU A 124 2.47 -3.14 12.52
N ALA A 125 1.39 -2.38 12.74
CA ALA A 125 0.51 -2.57 13.89
C ALA A 125 -0.15 -3.96 13.87
N SER A 126 -0.54 -4.45 12.69
CA SER A 126 -1.03 -5.83 12.51
C SER A 126 -0.03 -6.86 13.01
N HIS A 127 1.24 -6.74 12.62
CA HIS A 127 2.29 -7.66 13.06
C HIS A 127 2.61 -7.50 14.55
N GLY A 128 2.69 -6.27 15.06
CA GLY A 128 2.89 -5.99 16.48
C GLY A 128 1.80 -6.59 17.36
N TRP A 129 0.54 -6.47 16.95
CA TRP A 129 -0.60 -7.08 17.65
C TRP A 129 -0.54 -8.61 17.59
N ALA A 130 -0.24 -9.21 16.43
CA ALA A 130 -0.09 -10.65 16.32
C ALA A 130 1.01 -11.19 17.26
N TRP A 131 2.12 -10.46 17.38
CA TRP A 131 3.20 -10.80 18.31
C TRP A 131 2.77 -10.75 19.77
N ALA A 132 2.08 -9.68 20.18
CA ALA A 132 1.58 -9.55 21.54
C ALA A 132 0.61 -10.67 21.94
N GLN A 133 -0.26 -11.13 21.02
CA GLN A 133 -1.14 -12.27 21.28
C GLN A 133 -0.36 -13.57 21.48
N MET A 134 0.70 -13.81 20.69
CA MET A 134 1.53 -15.01 20.83
C MET A 134 2.27 -15.04 22.17
N THR A 135 2.84 -13.91 22.61
CA THR A 135 3.58 -13.85 23.88
C THR A 135 2.65 -14.01 25.08
N ALA A 136 1.44 -13.44 25.03
CA ALA A 136 0.42 -13.62 26.06
C ALA A 136 -0.02 -15.10 26.18
N ALA A 137 -0.27 -15.76 25.04
CA ALA A 137 -0.65 -17.17 25.00
C ALA A 137 0.46 -18.11 25.51
N GLN A 138 1.72 -17.80 25.27
CA GLN A 138 2.86 -18.57 25.80
C GLN A 138 2.96 -18.45 27.33
N LYS A 139 2.72 -17.26 27.90
CA LYS A 139 2.73 -17.07 29.36
C LYS A 139 1.64 -17.89 30.05
N GLN A 140 0.43 -17.93 29.49
CA GLN A 140 -0.68 -18.72 30.05
C GLN A 140 -0.46 -20.24 30.03
N LYS A 141 0.35 -20.75 29.09
CA LYS A 141 0.69 -22.18 29.04
C LYS A 141 1.81 -22.58 30.00
N ALA A 142 2.55 -21.60 30.54
CA ALA A 142 3.66 -21.81 31.45
C ALA A 142 3.28 -21.63 32.93
N SER A 143 2.05 -21.15 33.20
CA SER A 143 1.40 -21.06 34.52
C SER A 143 0.48 -22.23 34.74
#